data_AF-A0A0T7A5E8-F1
#
_entry.id   AF-A0A0T7A5E8-F1
#
_cell.length_a   1.000
_cell.length_b   1.000
_cell.length_c   1.000
_cell.angle_alpha   90.00
_cell.angle_beta   90.00
_cell.angle_gamma   90.00
#
_symmetry.space_group_name_H-M   'P 1'
#
loop_
_entity.id
_entity.type
_entity.pdbx_description
1 polymer ?
#
loop_
_entity_poly.entity_id
_entity_poly.type
_entity_poly.pdbx_seq_one_letter_code
_entity_poly.pdbx_strand_id
1 'polypeptide(L)' 'MTVSKKLRIVLLAGIVGFPGLQAAERIPALSSYSFVSIAEARVGRPLTPVSVAGVARRTVRRCAVGVYYC' A
#
# COMPACT_ATOMS: atom_id res chain seq x y z
N MET A 1 -40.50 -25.72 -5.19
CA MET A 1 -39.34 -25.84 -4.28
C MET A 1 -39.66 -25.13 -2.98
N THR A 2 -39.65 -25.83 -1.85
CA THR A 2 -39.98 -25.22 -0.54
C THR A 2 -38.90 -24.22 -0.12
N VAL A 3 -39.30 -23.15 0.56
CA VAL A 3 -38.39 -22.07 1.03
C VAL A 3 -37.23 -22.62 1.86
N SER A 4 -37.48 -23.67 2.65
CA SER A 4 -36.48 -24.43 3.41
C SER A 4 -35.35 -25.01 2.54
N LYS A 5 -35.68 -25.49 1.32
CA LYS A 5 -34.68 -26.07 0.40
C LYS A 5 -33.76 -24.98 -0.18
N LYS A 6 -34.31 -23.79 -0.47
CA LYS A 6 -33.52 -22.64 -0.95
C LYS A 6 -32.59 -22.11 0.15
N LEU A 7 -33.08 -22.03 1.39
CA LEU A 7 -32.28 -21.56 2.53
C LEU A 7 -31.06 -22.45 2.78
N ARG A 8 -31.22 -23.78 2.72
CA ARG A 8 -30.09 -24.72 2.87
C ARG A 8 -29.03 -24.55 1.78
N ILE A 9 -29.44 -24.29 0.54
CA ILE A 9 -28.51 -24.10 -0.59
C ILE A 9 -27.70 -22.82 -0.39
N VAL A 10 -28.34 -21.72 0.02
CA VAL A 10 -27.65 -20.45 0.31
C VAL A 10 -26.66 -20.62 1.47
N LEU A 11 -27.05 -21.34 2.52
CA LEU A 11 -26.17 -21.57 3.68
C LEU A 11 -24.93 -22.39 3.30
N LEU A 12 -25.11 -23.45 2.50
CA LEU A 12 -24.01 -24.28 2.01
C LEU A 12 -23.08 -23.50 1.08
N ALA A 13 -23.62 -22.67 0.19
CA ALA A 13 -22.82 -21.81 -0.69
C ALA A 13 -21.99 -20.80 0.11
N GLY A 14 -22.55 -20.22 1.18
CA GLY A 14 -21.83 -19.32 2.07
C GLY A 14 -20.67 -20.01 2.79
N ILE A 15 -20.90 -21.18 3.39
CA ILE A 15 -19.87 -21.92 4.13
C ILE A 15 -18.71 -22.37 3.21
N VAL A 16 -19.00 -22.76 1.97
CA VAL A 16 -17.96 -23.19 1.00
C VAL A 16 -17.25 -21.99 0.37
N GLY A 17 -17.98 -20.90 0.08
CA GLY A 17 -17.42 -19.70 -0.57
C GLY A 17 -16.59 -18.81 0.37
N PHE A 18 -16.95 -18.74 1.65
CA PHE A 18 -16.29 -17.89 2.64
C PHE A 18 -14.79 -18.22 2.89
N PRO A 19 -14.37 -19.49 3.05
CA PRO A 19 -12.96 -19.81 3.24
C PRO A 19 -12.10 -19.57 1.98
N GLY A 20 -12.71 -19.61 0.79
CA GLY A 20 -12.01 -19.30 -0.46
C GLY A 20 -11.49 -17.85 -0.51
N LEU A 21 -12.24 -16.91 0.07
CA LEU A 21 -11.84 -15.50 0.16
C LEU A 21 -10.65 -15.29 1.11
N GLN A 22 -10.66 -15.96 2.27
CA GLN A 22 -9.57 -15.87 3.27
C GLN A 22 -8.28 -16.56 2.79
N ALA A 23 -8.39 -17.62 1.99
CA ALA A 23 -7.24 -18.34 1.47
C ALA A 23 -6.56 -17.59 0.31
N ALA A 24 -7.29 -16.77 -0.45
CA ALA A 24 -6.76 -16.00 -1.57
C ALA A 24 -5.65 -15.02 -1.15
N GLU A 25 -5.75 -14.43 0.04
CA GLU A 25 -4.71 -13.52 0.57
C GLU A 25 -3.40 -14.23 0.92
N ARG A 26 -3.42 -15.55 1.15
CA ARG A 26 -2.25 -16.35 1.52
C ARG A 26 -1.52 -16.96 0.32
N ILE A 27 -2.04 -16.75 -0.90
CA ILE A 27 -1.41 -17.23 -2.13
C ILE A 27 -0.35 -16.20 -2.55
N PRO A 28 0.96 -16.49 -2.41
CA PRO A 28 2.03 -15.52 -2.69
C PRO A 28 2.05 -15.08 -4.16
N ALA A 29 1.57 -15.95 -5.06
CA ALA A 29 1.45 -15.66 -6.49
C ALA A 29 0.33 -14.65 -6.81
N LEU A 30 -0.64 -14.47 -5.91
CA LEU A 30 -1.73 -13.50 -6.05
C LEU A 30 -1.45 -12.19 -5.30
N SER A 31 -0.54 -12.18 -4.32
CA SER A 31 -0.16 -10.96 -3.59
C SER A 31 0.56 -9.94 -4.48
N SER A 32 1.09 -10.38 -5.63
CA SER A 32 1.64 -9.51 -6.67
C SER A 32 0.55 -8.73 -7.41
N TYR A 33 -0.69 -9.24 -7.42
CA TYR A 33 -1.86 -8.60 -8.02
C TYR A 33 -2.60 -7.79 -6.97
N SER A 34 -1.91 -6.82 -6.37
CA SER A 34 -2.58 -5.79 -5.59
C SER A 34 -3.38 -4.91 -6.55
N PHE A 35 -4.69 -4.79 -6.33
CA PHE A 35 -5.58 -3.86 -7.06
C PHE A 35 -5.18 -2.39 -6.90
N VAL A 36 -4.24 -2.10 -6.00
CA VAL A 36 -3.70 -0.78 -5.72
C VAL A 36 -2.18 -0.86 -5.87
N SER A 37 -1.58 0.11 -6.56
CA SER A 37 -0.12 0.20 -6.69
C SER A 37 0.54 0.29 -5.31
N ILE A 38 1.64 -0.44 -5.12
CA ILE A 38 2.47 -0.34 -3.91
C ILE A 38 2.97 1.10 -3.79
N ALA A 39 2.66 1.77 -2.68
CA ALA A 39 3.12 3.12 -2.40
C ALA A 39 4.56 3.07 -1.88
N GLU A 40 5.54 3.04 -2.79
CA GLU A 40 6.95 3.13 -2.40
C GLU A 40 7.33 4.57 -2.02
N ALA A 41 7.85 4.75 -0.81
CA ALA A 41 8.49 6.00 -0.40
C ALA A 41 9.84 6.15 -1.11
N ARG A 42 9.85 6.82 -2.27
CA ARG A 42 11.10 7.11 -3.00
C ARG A 42 11.88 8.20 -2.27
N VAL A 43 13.07 7.85 -1.78
CA VAL A 43 14.03 8.81 -1.22
C VAL A 43 14.88 9.41 -2.34
N GLY A 44 15.17 10.71 -2.27
CA GLY A 44 16.13 11.36 -3.19
C GLY A 44 15.56 11.93 -4.49
N ARG A 45 14.25 11.79 -4.78
CA ARG A 45 13.63 12.51 -5.92
C ARG A 45 13.65 14.03 -5.66
N PRO A 46 13.74 14.88 -6.69
CA PRO A 46 13.90 16.34 -6.52
C PRO A 46 12.88 17.04 -5.60
N LEU A 47 11.71 16.42 -5.37
CA LEU A 47 10.60 16.92 -4.54
C LEU A 47 10.28 16.03 -3.32
N THR A 48 11.10 15.04 -2.99
CA THR A 48 10.88 14.18 -1.81
C THR A 48 11.66 14.70 -0.61
N PRO A 49 11.24 14.38 0.62
CA PRO A 49 12.08 14.56 1.80
C PRO A 49 13.45 13.91 1.55
N VAL A 50 14.53 14.59 1.96
CA VAL A 50 15.92 14.12 1.78
C VAL A 50 16.42 14.13 0.31
N SER A 51 15.90 15.00 -0.54
CA SER A 51 16.51 15.22 -1.86
C SER A 51 17.86 15.96 -1.75
N VAL A 52 18.90 15.50 -2.46
CA VAL A 52 20.24 16.13 -2.46
C VAL A 52 20.14 17.60 -2.86
N ALA A 53 19.36 17.90 -3.89
CA ALA A 53 19.10 19.28 -4.32
C ALA A 53 18.38 20.11 -3.24
N GLY A 54 17.46 19.53 -2.48
CA GLY A 54 16.76 20.20 -1.38
C GLY A 54 17.69 20.47 -0.19
N VAL A 55 18.54 19.50 0.16
CA VAL A 55 19.57 19.67 1.20
C VAL A 55 20.54 20.78 0.80
N ALA A 56 21.08 20.75 -0.42
CA ALA A 56 22.01 21.78 -0.91
C ALA A 56 21.40 23.18 -0.80
N ARG A 57 20.17 23.38 -1.28
CA ARG A 57 19.47 24.68 -1.16
C ARG A 57 19.27 25.11 0.30
N ARG A 58 18.93 24.18 1.19
CA ARG A 58 18.72 24.48 2.63
C ARG A 58 20.03 24.86 3.30
N THR A 59 21.12 24.16 2.99
CA THR A 59 22.46 24.48 3.49
C THR A 59 22.91 25.85 3.01
N VAL A 60 22.81 26.14 1.71
CA VAL A 60 23.17 27.47 1.15
C VAL A 60 22.40 28.59 1.82
N ARG A 61 21.08 28.44 2.01
CA ARG A 61 20.28 29.44 2.71
C ARG A 61 20.73 29.65 4.16
N ARG A 62 21.08 28.58 4.87
CA ARG A 62 21.58 28.64 6.25
C ARG A 62 22.96 29.28 6.34
N CYS A 63 23.85 28.99 5.39
CA CYS A 63 25.13 29.70 5.25
C CYS A 63 24.92 31.20 5.04
N ALA A 64 24.02 31.56 4.12
CA ALA A 64 23.75 32.96 3.79
C ALA A 64 23.21 33.79 4.97
N VAL A 65 22.50 33.16 5.92
CA VAL A 65 22.03 33.82 7.14
C VAL A 65 22.97 33.62 8.35
N GLY A 66 24.17 33.08 8.14
CA GLY A 66 25.19 32.93 9.19
C GLY A 66 24.91 31.83 10.23
N VAL A 67 24.00 30.90 9.94
CA VAL A 67 23.69 29.78 10.85
C VAL A 67 24.82 28.74 10.88
N TYR A 68 25.58 28.62 9.78
CA TYR A 68 26.72 27.72 9.68
C TYR A 68 27.96 28.49 9.25
N TYR A 69 29.12 28.03 9.72
CA TYR A 69 30.40 28.42 9.15
C TYR A 69 30.56 27.69 7.82
N CYS A 70 30.34 28.46 6.77
CA CYS A 70 30.57 28.12 5.38
C CYS A 70 31.53 29.19 4.85
#